data_AF-A0A931VMM2-F1
#
_entry.id   AF-A0A931VMM2-F1
#
_cell.length_a   1.000
_cell.length_b   1.000
_cell.length_c   1.000
_cell.angle_alpha   90.00
_cell.angle_beta   90.00
_cell.angle_gamma   90.00
#
_symmetry.space_group_name_H-M   'P 1'
#
loop_
_entity.id
_entity.type
_entity.pdbx_description
1 polymer ?
#
loop_
_entity_poly.entity_id
_entity_poly.type
_entity_poly.pdbx_seq_one_letter_code
_entity_poly.pdbx_strand_id
1 'polypeptide(L)'
;MSPWALALLVAVLAAVAADGVIRARRPAHDEPEVMIDLTHVDLRYDEPVFGGHVPLHAESAAAMSRDNRSWGLLVSEAGRVVGDASRLSVVLGAAGLPLLAASEGGVRAVALALPLLIVGPLLTRMWMSAGTAELEGGTGATPVPGPNPVLAESGMVVIASLVFGLAAAALVLVARLDETTAVVMVLVVGAYDLGDHLIGSGAGSWWEGPAAGVAAAGVIGFAAWVVVGNTVGGGAVIALVASVALLSPPGTALVDVLFGDRERRAGGARRLDAFVCSVPIAAYLVAALAR
;
A
#
# COMPACT_ATOMS: atom_id res chain seq x y z
N MET A 1 -5.46 19.96 -13.98
CA MET A 1 -4.81 19.98 -12.65
C MET A 1 -4.00 21.24 -12.55
N SER A 2 -4.33 22.12 -11.61
CA SER A 2 -3.47 23.25 -11.31
C SER A 2 -2.06 22.75 -10.90
N PRO A 3 -0.99 23.49 -11.19
CA PRO A 3 0.37 23.10 -10.78
C PRO A 3 0.51 22.92 -9.26
N TRP A 4 -0.35 23.58 -8.47
CA TRP A 4 -0.43 23.45 -7.02
C TRP A 4 -1.00 22.10 -6.57
N ALA A 5 -2.02 21.57 -7.25
CA ALA A 5 -2.57 20.25 -6.96
C ALA A 5 -1.56 19.13 -7.23
N LEU A 6 -0.76 19.26 -8.30
CA LEU A 6 0.34 18.33 -8.59
C LEU A 6 1.43 18.42 -7.52
N ALA A 7 1.82 19.63 -7.13
CA ALA A 7 2.83 19.85 -6.10
C ALA A 7 2.39 19.30 -4.72
N LEU A 8 1.12 19.47 -4.35
CA LEU A 8 0.56 18.94 -3.11
C LEU A 8 0.54 17.41 -3.11
N LEU A 9 0.09 16.79 -4.21
CA LEU A 9 0.09 15.33 -4.38
C LEU A 9 1.51 14.77 -4.27
N VAL A 10 2.48 15.39 -4.96
CA VAL A 10 3.89 15.01 -4.88
C VAL A 10 4.45 15.20 -3.47
N ALA A 11 4.10 16.28 -2.78
CA ALA A 11 4.54 16.54 -1.41
C ALA A 11 3.98 15.52 -0.41
N VAL A 12 2.69 15.16 -0.52
CA VAL A 12 2.06 14.13 0.31
C VAL A 12 2.70 12.77 0.06
N LEU A 13 2.89 12.38 -1.21
CA LEU A 13 3.56 11.14 -1.57
C LEU A 13 5.01 11.11 -1.08
N ALA A 14 5.74 12.24 -1.16
CA ALA A 14 7.10 12.37 -0.65
C ALA A 14 7.17 12.30 0.88
N ALA A 15 6.21 12.89 1.60
CA ALA A 15 6.14 12.84 3.06
C ALA A 15 5.85 11.42 3.57
N VAL A 16 4.94 10.70 2.92
CA VAL A 16 4.64 9.29 3.22
C VAL A 16 5.86 8.40 2.95
N ALA A 17 6.57 8.63 1.84
CA ALA A 17 7.82 7.93 1.54
C ALA A 17 8.92 8.24 2.57
N ALA A 18 9.02 9.49 3.03
CA ALA A 18 10.04 9.93 3.98
C ALA A 18 9.86 9.35 5.39
N ASP A 19 8.63 9.25 5.93
CA ASP A 19 8.40 8.64 7.25
C ASP A 19 8.74 7.13 7.24
N GLY A 20 8.51 6.45 6.12
CA GLY A 20 8.94 5.05 5.92
C GLY A 20 10.46 4.87 5.93
N VAL A 21 11.20 5.81 5.34
CA VAL A 21 12.68 5.78 5.27
C VAL A 21 13.33 6.15 6.62
N ILE A 22 12.76 7.11 7.36
CA ILE A 22 13.32 7.57 8.64
C ILE A 22 13.20 6.50 9.73
N ARG A 23 12.10 5.73 9.77
CA ARG A 23 11.94 4.66 10.77
C ARG A 23 12.76 3.39 10.46
N ALA A 24 13.13 3.17 9.20
CA ALA A 24 14.05 2.09 8.83
C ALA A 24 15.49 2.33 9.31
N ARG A 25 15.82 3.56 9.76
CA ARG A 25 17.18 4.01 10.07
C ARG A 25 17.50 4.21 11.55
N ARG A 26 16.67 3.76 12.49
CA ARG A 26 17.05 3.71 13.91
C ARG A 26 17.67 2.34 14.23
N PRO A 27 19.00 2.17 14.17
CA PRO A 27 19.63 0.99 14.74
C PRO A 27 19.37 0.99 16.25
N ALA A 28 18.97 -0.17 16.77
CA ALA A 28 19.06 -0.42 18.20
C ALA A 28 20.54 -0.29 18.59
N HIS A 29 20.82 0.51 19.63
CA HIS A 29 22.14 0.58 20.24
C HIS A 29 22.55 -0.84 20.68
N ASP A 30 23.57 -1.40 20.03
CA ASP A 30 24.59 -2.34 20.56
C ASP A 30 25.26 -3.26 19.52
N GLU A 31 25.03 -3.10 18.20
CA GLU A 31 25.77 -3.88 17.18
C GLU A 31 26.95 -3.12 16.56
N PRO A 32 28.12 -3.77 16.35
CA PRO A 32 29.32 -3.14 15.79
C PRO A 32 29.12 -2.74 14.32
N GLU A 33 29.48 -1.49 14.02
CA GLU A 33 29.34 -0.85 12.73
C GLU A 33 30.34 -1.43 11.71
N VAL A 34 29.88 -2.29 10.79
CA VAL A 34 30.65 -2.61 9.57
C VAL A 34 30.26 -1.58 8.50
N MET A 35 31.08 -0.55 8.39
CA MET A 35 30.96 0.51 7.39
C MET A 35 31.40 -0.04 6.03
N ILE A 36 30.44 -0.29 5.13
CA ILE A 36 30.69 -0.63 3.72
C ILE A 36 30.45 0.63 2.88
N ASP A 37 31.52 1.19 2.34
CA ASP A 37 31.50 2.31 1.39
C ASP A 37 31.11 1.76 -0.01
N LEU A 38 29.94 2.17 -0.50
CA LEU A 38 29.34 1.71 -1.75
C LEU A 38 29.52 2.73 -2.89
N THR A 39 30.73 3.25 -3.07
CA THR A 39 30.99 4.20 -4.17
C THR A 39 31.96 3.74 -5.25
N HIS A 40 32.76 2.70 -5.03
CA HIS A 40 33.54 2.02 -6.08
C HIS A 40 33.84 0.57 -5.64
N VAL A 41 33.18 -0.42 -6.25
CA VAL A 41 33.65 -1.81 -6.20
C VAL A 41 34.54 -2.02 -7.41
N ASP A 42 35.78 -1.54 -7.30
CA ASP A 42 36.88 -1.95 -8.16
C ASP A 42 37.56 -3.11 -7.43
N LEU A 43 37.29 -4.35 -7.84
CA LEU A 43 37.94 -5.53 -7.28
C LEU A 43 39.37 -5.61 -7.83
N ARG A 44 40.26 -4.74 -7.32
CA ARG A 44 41.70 -4.95 -7.40
C ARG A 44 42.10 -5.94 -6.31
N TYR A 45 42.39 -7.16 -6.74
CA TYR A 45 43.15 -8.13 -5.95
C TYR A 45 44.62 -7.71 -5.98
N ASP A 46 45.09 -7.00 -4.95
CA ASP A 46 46.51 -6.85 -4.68
C ASP A 46 46.99 -8.06 -3.86
N GLU A 47 47.43 -9.09 -4.60
CA GLU A 47 48.68 -9.87 -4.42
C GLU A 47 48.52 -11.36 -4.79
N PRO A 48 49.55 -11.95 -5.43
CA PRO A 48 49.46 -13.29 -6.00
C PRO A 48 49.82 -14.35 -4.95
N VAL A 49 48.84 -15.15 -4.53
CA VAL A 49 49.11 -16.45 -3.90
C VAL A 49 48.55 -17.55 -4.79
N PHE A 50 49.51 -18.26 -5.40
CA PHE A 50 49.46 -19.50 -6.14
C PHE A 50 48.13 -20.29 -6.20
N GLY A 51 47.72 -20.51 -7.46
CA GLY A 51 46.99 -21.67 -7.99
C GLY A 51 46.39 -22.68 -7.02
N GLY A 52 45.10 -22.51 -6.73
CA GLY A 52 44.23 -23.55 -6.21
C GLY A 52 42.79 -23.24 -6.56
N HIS A 53 42.13 -24.09 -7.37
CA HIS A 53 40.69 -24.04 -7.54
C HIS A 53 40.05 -24.37 -6.18
N VAL A 54 39.46 -23.37 -5.52
CA VAL A 54 38.59 -23.60 -4.35
C VAL A 54 37.20 -23.93 -4.89
N PRO A 55 36.71 -25.18 -4.75
CA PRO A 55 35.33 -25.48 -5.11
C PRO A 55 34.41 -24.75 -4.13
N LEU A 56 33.49 -23.95 -4.66
CA LEU A 56 32.36 -23.43 -3.89
C LEU A 56 31.53 -24.64 -3.44
N HIS A 57 31.67 -25.02 -2.18
CA HIS A 57 30.80 -26.02 -1.57
C HIS A 57 29.36 -25.50 -1.60
N ALA A 58 28.45 -26.32 -2.15
CA ALA A 58 27.01 -26.05 -2.24
C ALA A 58 26.37 -25.70 -0.88
N GLU A 59 27.01 -26.06 0.23
CA GLU A 59 26.57 -25.71 1.59
C GLU A 59 26.70 -24.22 1.92
N SER A 60 27.68 -23.50 1.34
CA SER A 60 27.85 -22.05 1.58
C SER A 60 26.77 -21.23 0.85
N ALA A 61 26.36 -21.69 -0.34
CA ALA A 61 25.24 -21.10 -1.07
C ALA A 61 23.90 -21.38 -0.36
N ALA A 62 23.74 -22.58 0.23
CA ALA A 62 22.55 -22.93 1.01
C ALA A 62 22.47 -22.19 2.35
N ALA A 63 23.61 -21.86 2.97
CA ALA A 63 23.65 -21.05 4.19
C ALA A 63 23.29 -19.58 3.94
N MET A 64 23.76 -19.00 2.83
CA MET A 64 23.39 -17.63 2.42
C MET A 64 21.93 -17.50 1.97
N SER A 65 21.33 -18.58 1.48
CA SER A 65 19.89 -18.66 1.15
C SER A 65 18.98 -18.73 2.38
N ARG A 66 19.49 -19.09 3.56
CA ARG A 66 18.69 -19.20 4.79
C ARG A 66 18.49 -17.86 5.52
N ASP A 67 19.38 -16.89 5.29
CA ASP A 67 19.17 -15.50 5.73
C ASP A 67 18.24 -14.79 4.74
N ASN A 68 16.97 -15.14 4.84
CA ASN A 68 15.87 -14.78 3.97
C ASN A 68 15.51 -13.28 4.04
N ARG A 69 16.40 -12.42 3.53
CA ARG A 69 16.18 -10.98 3.30
C ARG A 69 16.35 -10.57 1.83
N SER A 70 16.52 -11.52 0.92
CA SER A 70 16.60 -11.21 -0.52
C SER A 70 15.21 -11.25 -1.15
N TRP A 71 14.60 -10.07 -1.21
CA TRP A 71 13.46 -9.80 -2.10
C TRP A 71 13.78 -10.30 -3.51
N GLY A 72 12.83 -11.02 -4.13
CA GLY A 72 12.97 -11.79 -5.35
C GLY A 72 13.74 -11.09 -6.47
N LEU A 73 15.04 -11.39 -6.59
CA LEU A 73 15.85 -11.02 -7.73
C LEU A 73 15.54 -11.99 -8.88
N LEU A 74 14.95 -11.48 -9.96
CA LEU A 74 14.83 -12.25 -11.20
C LEU A 74 16.23 -12.35 -11.83
N VAL A 75 16.88 -13.49 -11.61
CA VAL A 75 18.16 -13.82 -12.25
C VAL A 75 17.85 -14.38 -13.64
N SER A 76 18.27 -13.64 -14.68
CA SER A 76 18.26 -14.15 -16.06
C SER A 76 19.26 -15.30 -16.22
N GLU A 77 19.00 -16.24 -17.14
CA GLU A 77 19.95 -17.33 -17.51
C GLU A 77 21.37 -16.83 -17.84
N ALA A 78 21.55 -15.54 -18.15
CA ALA A 78 22.85 -14.91 -18.37
C ALA A 78 23.53 -14.38 -17.08
N GLY A 79 23.01 -14.69 -15.89
CA GLY A 79 23.56 -14.21 -14.61
C GLY A 79 23.37 -12.70 -14.37
N ARG A 80 22.59 -12.01 -15.22
CA ARG A 80 22.24 -10.61 -15.02
C ARG A 80 20.97 -10.51 -14.18
N VAL A 81 21.04 -9.70 -13.12
CA VAL A 81 19.87 -9.23 -12.38
C VAL A 81 19.02 -8.41 -13.35
N VAL A 82 17.92 -9.01 -13.82
CA VAL A 82 16.88 -8.30 -14.56
C VAL A 82 15.92 -7.80 -13.48
N GLY A 83 15.59 -6.51 -13.51
CA GLY A 83 14.99 -5.80 -12.39
C GLY A 83 13.84 -6.53 -11.68
N ASP A 84 13.75 -6.27 -10.38
CA ASP A 84 12.75 -6.81 -9.45
C ASP A 84 11.32 -6.51 -9.94
N ALA A 85 10.61 -7.54 -10.42
CA ALA A 85 9.25 -7.41 -10.97
C ALA A 85 8.25 -6.81 -9.98
N SER A 86 8.53 -6.95 -8.67
CA SER A 86 7.75 -6.29 -7.62
C SER A 86 7.80 -4.77 -7.75
N ARG A 87 8.94 -4.18 -8.10
CA ARG A 87 9.11 -2.73 -8.27
C ARG A 87 8.35 -2.19 -9.47
N LEU A 88 8.35 -2.92 -10.59
CA LEU A 88 7.58 -2.54 -11.77
C LEU A 88 6.07 -2.58 -11.50
N SER A 89 5.60 -3.60 -10.78
CA SER A 89 4.19 -3.68 -10.39
C SER A 89 3.78 -2.55 -9.45
N VAL A 90 4.63 -2.18 -8.48
CA VAL A 90 4.39 -1.04 -7.59
C VAL A 90 4.32 0.26 -8.36
N VAL A 91 5.25 0.51 -9.30
CA VAL A 91 5.24 1.72 -10.12
C VAL A 91 4.01 1.78 -11.03
N LEU A 92 3.66 0.68 -11.70
CA LEU A 92 2.51 0.62 -12.60
C LEU A 92 1.17 0.72 -11.85
N GLY A 93 1.03 0.04 -10.72
CA GLY A 93 -0.18 0.08 -9.89
C GLY A 93 -0.33 1.43 -9.20
N ALA A 94 0.66 1.84 -8.42
CA ALA A 94 0.57 3.02 -7.56
C ALA A 94 0.64 4.34 -8.34
N ALA A 95 1.40 4.43 -9.43
CA ALA A 95 1.52 5.66 -10.22
C ALA A 95 0.73 5.62 -11.53
N GLY A 96 0.61 4.45 -12.16
CA GLY A 96 -0.10 4.31 -13.44
C GLY A 96 -1.61 4.55 -13.31
N LEU A 97 -2.26 4.05 -12.27
CA LEU A 97 -3.71 4.28 -12.06
C LEU A 97 -4.06 5.76 -11.85
N PRO A 98 -3.34 6.54 -11.02
CA PRO A 98 -3.55 7.98 -10.94
C PRO A 98 -3.33 8.73 -12.25
N LEU A 99 -2.31 8.36 -13.02
CA LEU A 99 -2.05 8.96 -14.34
C LEU A 99 -3.18 8.64 -15.33
N LEU A 100 -3.69 7.41 -15.32
CA LEU A 100 -4.85 7.02 -16.13
C LEU A 100 -6.11 7.78 -15.70
N ALA A 101 -6.35 7.98 -14.41
CA ALA A 101 -7.46 8.78 -13.90
C ALA A 101 -7.38 10.26 -14.31
N ALA A 102 -6.16 10.79 -14.48
CA ALA A 102 -5.95 12.14 -14.99
C ALA A 102 -6.32 12.30 -16.48
N SER A 103 -6.36 11.21 -17.26
CA SER A 103 -6.73 11.24 -18.69
C SER A 103 -8.23 11.48 -18.93
N GLU A 104 -8.63 11.95 -20.12
CA GLU A 104 -10.03 12.22 -20.46
C GLU A 104 -10.97 11.00 -20.32
N GLY A 105 -10.44 9.78 -20.45
CA GLY A 105 -11.19 8.52 -20.25
C GLY A 105 -11.14 7.97 -18.82
N GLY A 106 -10.40 8.61 -17.91
CA GLY A 106 -10.04 8.07 -16.59
C GLY A 106 -11.20 7.68 -15.70
N VAL A 107 -12.32 8.43 -15.74
CA VAL A 107 -13.52 8.15 -14.92
C VAL A 107 -14.10 6.76 -15.24
N ARG A 108 -14.15 6.39 -16.52
CA ARG A 108 -14.66 5.06 -16.92
C ARG A 108 -13.71 3.94 -16.50
N ALA A 109 -12.40 4.18 -16.60
CA ALA A 109 -11.39 3.21 -16.19
C ALA A 109 -11.44 2.93 -14.67
N VAL A 110 -11.55 3.97 -13.85
CA VAL A 110 -11.67 3.82 -12.38
C VAL A 110 -13.00 3.17 -11.99
N ALA A 111 -14.10 3.55 -12.64
CA ALA A 111 -15.40 2.94 -12.39
C ALA A 111 -15.41 1.43 -12.73
N LEU A 112 -14.73 1.02 -13.79
CA LEU A 112 -14.57 -0.40 -14.16
C LEU A 112 -13.58 -1.14 -13.24
N ALA A 113 -12.63 -0.44 -12.62
CA ALA A 113 -11.66 -1.01 -11.69
C ALA A 113 -12.22 -1.14 -10.25
N LEU A 114 -13.27 -0.40 -9.89
CA LEU A 114 -13.89 -0.44 -8.56
C LEU A 114 -14.34 -1.84 -8.13
N PRO A 115 -15.05 -2.63 -8.96
CA PRO A 115 -15.45 -3.99 -8.61
C PRO A 115 -14.25 -4.93 -8.43
N LEU A 116 -13.18 -4.72 -9.20
CA LEU A 116 -11.93 -5.48 -9.07
C LEU A 116 -11.26 -5.27 -7.71
N LEU A 117 -11.44 -4.09 -7.09
CA LEU A 117 -10.89 -3.80 -5.76
C LEU A 117 -11.61 -4.57 -4.64
N ILE A 118 -12.91 -4.84 -4.81
CA ILE A 118 -13.71 -5.63 -3.87
C ILE A 118 -13.50 -7.13 -4.12
N VAL A 119 -13.59 -7.54 -5.39
CA VAL A 119 -13.62 -8.95 -5.78
C VAL A 119 -12.21 -9.56 -5.81
N GLY A 120 -11.19 -8.80 -6.22
CA GLY A 120 -9.82 -9.28 -6.36
C GLY A 120 -9.23 -9.88 -5.07
N PRO A 121 -9.22 -9.15 -3.94
CA PRO A 121 -8.70 -9.66 -2.68
C PRO A 121 -9.49 -10.89 -2.17
N LEU A 122 -10.81 -10.90 -2.34
CA LEU A 122 -11.68 -12.03 -1.99
C LEU A 122 -11.36 -13.29 -2.81
N LEU A 123 -11.22 -13.14 -4.14
CA LEU A 123 -10.85 -14.24 -5.03
C LEU A 123 -9.46 -14.78 -4.72
N THR A 124 -8.51 -13.90 -4.39
CA THR A 124 -7.15 -14.31 -4.03
C THR A 124 -7.15 -15.10 -2.74
N ARG A 125 -7.91 -14.67 -1.74
CA ARG A 125 -8.06 -15.40 -0.47
C ARG A 125 -8.76 -16.74 -0.66
N MET A 126 -9.82 -16.79 -1.48
CA MET A 126 -10.48 -18.05 -1.85
C MET A 126 -9.49 -19.02 -2.52
N TRP A 127 -8.69 -18.53 -3.47
CA TRP A 127 -7.70 -19.34 -4.18
C TRP A 127 -6.62 -19.90 -3.25
N MET A 128 -6.12 -19.08 -2.32
CA MET A 128 -5.16 -19.53 -1.30
C MET A 128 -5.78 -20.56 -0.33
N SER A 129 -7.04 -20.39 0.06
CA SER A 129 -7.73 -21.35 0.95
C SER A 129 -8.10 -22.67 0.28
N ALA A 130 -8.34 -22.65 -1.04
CA ALA A 130 -8.63 -23.85 -1.82
C ALA A 130 -7.41 -24.78 -1.89
N GLY A 131 -6.20 -24.22 -2.00
CA GLY A 131 -4.96 -25.00 -2.04
C GLY A 131 -4.62 -25.71 -0.73
N THR A 132 -5.10 -25.22 0.42
CA THR A 132 -4.83 -25.85 1.73
C THR A 132 -5.79 -26.99 2.05
N ALA A 133 -7.02 -26.96 1.53
CA ALA A 133 -8.05 -27.96 1.84
C ALA A 133 -7.81 -29.33 1.19
N GLU A 134 -7.07 -29.39 0.06
CA GLU A 134 -6.76 -30.66 -0.62
C GLU A 134 -5.68 -31.49 0.10
N LEU A 135 -4.90 -30.90 1.01
CA LEU A 135 -3.77 -31.58 1.66
C LEU A 135 -4.17 -32.36 2.92
N GLU A 136 -5.31 -32.08 3.55
CA GLU A 136 -5.71 -32.73 4.82
C GLU A 136 -6.56 -34.01 4.62
N GLY A 137 -7.06 -34.28 3.41
CA GLY A 137 -8.07 -35.32 3.18
C GLY A 137 -7.61 -36.64 2.52
N GLY A 138 -6.37 -36.76 2.05
CA GLY A 138 -6.01 -37.80 1.06
C GLY A 138 -4.95 -38.81 1.48
N THR A 139 -5.38 -40.03 1.80
CA THR A 139 -4.56 -41.24 1.93
C THR A 139 -3.68 -41.52 0.70
N GLY A 140 -2.36 -41.34 0.81
CA GLY A 140 -1.37 -41.94 -0.09
C GLY A 140 -1.12 -41.27 -1.45
N ALA A 141 -1.71 -40.11 -1.73
CA ALA A 141 -1.42 -39.36 -2.96
C ALA A 141 -0.05 -38.66 -2.86
N THR A 142 0.74 -38.74 -3.94
CA THR A 142 2.05 -38.08 -4.06
C THR A 142 1.93 -36.58 -3.72
N PRO A 143 2.85 -36.01 -2.93
CA PRO A 143 2.79 -34.61 -2.52
C PRO A 143 2.66 -33.72 -3.76
N VAL A 144 1.49 -33.10 -3.90
CA VAL A 144 1.27 -32.06 -4.92
C VAL A 144 2.25 -30.94 -4.58
N PRO A 145 3.09 -30.49 -5.53
CA PRO A 145 3.99 -29.38 -5.30
C PRO A 145 3.18 -28.18 -4.80
N GLY A 146 3.47 -27.70 -3.59
CA GLY A 146 2.83 -26.51 -3.04
C GLY A 146 3.01 -25.31 -3.98
N PRO A 147 2.11 -24.32 -3.91
CA PRO A 147 2.23 -23.11 -4.72
C PRO A 147 3.62 -22.48 -4.53
N ASN A 148 4.25 -22.09 -5.64
CA ASN A 148 5.58 -21.49 -5.61
C ASN A 148 5.53 -20.21 -4.74
N PRO A 149 6.31 -20.15 -3.63
CA PRO A 149 6.23 -19.04 -2.68
C PRO A 149 6.52 -17.68 -3.33
N VAL A 150 7.39 -17.65 -4.36
CA VAL A 150 7.73 -16.42 -5.09
C VAL A 150 6.54 -15.87 -5.87
N LEU A 151 5.70 -16.74 -6.45
CA LEU A 151 4.51 -16.33 -7.18
C LEU A 151 3.43 -15.78 -6.23
N ALA A 152 3.27 -16.41 -5.07
CA ALA A 152 2.33 -15.97 -4.04
C ALA A 152 2.71 -14.57 -3.50
N GLU A 153 3.99 -14.35 -3.17
CA GLU A 153 4.48 -13.05 -2.70
C GLU A 153 4.34 -11.95 -3.77
N SER A 154 4.71 -12.27 -5.02
CA SER A 154 4.59 -11.32 -6.14
C SER A 154 3.14 -10.93 -6.40
N GLY A 155 2.21 -11.88 -6.32
CA GLY A 155 0.78 -11.62 -6.47
C GLY A 155 0.25 -10.65 -5.41
N MET A 156 0.68 -10.80 -4.16
CA MET A 156 0.27 -9.90 -3.07
C MET A 156 0.78 -8.47 -3.27
N VAL A 157 2.02 -8.30 -3.73
CA VAL A 157 2.57 -6.96 -4.04
C VAL A 157 1.77 -6.29 -5.16
N VAL A 158 1.45 -7.03 -6.23
CA VAL A 158 0.63 -6.52 -7.33
C VAL A 158 -0.73 -6.07 -6.82
N ILE A 159 -1.44 -6.91 -6.06
CA ILE A 159 -2.77 -6.60 -5.54
C ILE A 159 -2.71 -5.39 -4.61
N ALA A 160 -1.77 -5.36 -3.66
CA ALA A 160 -1.61 -4.23 -2.75
C ALA A 160 -1.38 -2.93 -3.53
N SER A 161 -0.44 -2.92 -4.49
CA SER A 161 -0.16 -1.74 -5.31
C SER A 161 -1.38 -1.23 -6.09
N LEU A 162 -2.22 -2.16 -6.55
CA LEU A 162 -3.43 -1.86 -7.33
C LEU A 162 -4.52 -1.25 -6.44
N VAL A 163 -4.66 -1.75 -5.22
CA VAL A 163 -5.59 -1.24 -4.20
C VAL A 163 -5.24 0.20 -3.82
N PHE A 164 -3.97 0.46 -3.44
CA PHE A 164 -3.54 1.82 -3.09
C PHE A 164 -3.53 2.76 -4.31
N GLY A 165 -3.14 2.25 -5.48
CA GLY A 165 -3.18 2.98 -6.73
C GLY A 165 -4.59 3.43 -7.11
N LEU A 166 -5.61 2.58 -6.90
CA LEU A 166 -7.00 2.96 -7.19
C LEU A 166 -7.51 4.03 -6.21
N ALA A 167 -7.15 3.96 -4.94
CA ALA A 167 -7.51 4.97 -3.96
C ALA A 167 -6.91 6.33 -4.32
N ALA A 168 -5.62 6.36 -4.70
CA ALA A 168 -4.97 7.56 -5.20
C ALA A 168 -5.62 8.08 -6.50
N ALA A 169 -5.96 7.17 -7.42
CA ALA A 169 -6.64 7.51 -8.67
C ALA A 169 -8.04 8.12 -8.43
N ALA A 170 -8.78 7.59 -7.45
CA ALA A 170 -10.06 8.14 -7.05
C ALA A 170 -9.93 9.55 -6.46
N LEU A 171 -8.89 9.84 -5.67
CA LEU A 171 -8.63 11.21 -5.20
C LEU A 171 -8.36 12.16 -6.38
N VAL A 172 -7.58 11.72 -7.36
CA VAL A 172 -7.34 12.50 -8.59
C VAL A 172 -8.65 12.79 -9.32
N LEU A 173 -9.58 11.84 -9.37
CA LEU A 173 -10.91 12.08 -9.95
C LEU A 173 -11.72 13.11 -9.16
N VAL A 174 -11.71 13.05 -7.83
CA VAL A 174 -12.35 14.08 -6.99
C VAL A 174 -11.76 15.45 -7.30
N ALA A 175 -10.42 15.54 -7.41
CA ALA A 175 -9.73 16.80 -7.71
C ALA A 175 -10.05 17.35 -9.10
N ARG A 176 -10.48 16.51 -10.04
CA ARG A 176 -10.95 16.94 -11.37
C ARG A 176 -12.39 17.46 -11.36
N LEU A 177 -13.21 17.01 -10.41
CA LEU A 177 -14.56 17.53 -10.22
C LEU A 177 -14.50 18.89 -9.50
N ASP A 178 -13.76 18.94 -8.39
CA ASP A 178 -13.48 20.15 -7.64
C ASP A 178 -12.22 19.97 -6.77
N GLU A 179 -11.23 20.85 -6.97
CA GLU A 179 -9.96 20.81 -6.24
C GLU A 179 -10.18 21.00 -4.72
N THR A 180 -11.17 21.82 -4.34
CA THR A 180 -11.51 22.07 -2.93
C THR A 180 -12.04 20.80 -2.26
N THR A 181 -12.95 20.09 -2.92
CA THR A 181 -13.53 18.82 -2.46
C THR A 181 -12.44 17.77 -2.21
N ALA A 182 -11.43 17.69 -3.07
CA ALA A 182 -10.31 16.76 -2.88
C ALA A 182 -9.48 17.11 -1.62
N VAL A 183 -9.22 18.40 -1.39
CA VAL A 183 -8.55 18.86 -0.16
C VAL A 183 -9.38 18.53 1.08
N VAL A 184 -10.69 18.81 1.04
CA VAL A 184 -11.60 18.46 2.15
C VAL A 184 -11.56 16.94 2.40
N MET A 185 -11.56 16.11 1.36
CA MET A 185 -11.49 14.66 1.53
C MET A 185 -10.21 14.22 2.26
N VAL A 186 -9.04 14.75 1.87
CA VAL A 186 -7.77 14.47 2.55
C VAL A 186 -7.82 14.90 4.01
N LEU A 187 -8.39 16.08 4.30
CA LEU A 187 -8.53 16.58 5.67
C LEU A 187 -9.46 15.71 6.52
N VAL A 188 -10.61 15.29 5.98
CA VAL A 188 -11.59 14.45 6.71
C VAL A 188 -11.00 13.07 6.99
N VAL A 189 -10.34 12.43 6.01
CA VAL A 189 -9.65 11.14 6.22
C VAL A 189 -8.51 11.29 7.22
N GLY A 190 -7.69 12.34 7.12
CA GLY A 190 -6.60 12.59 8.06
C GLY A 190 -7.08 12.87 9.48
N ALA A 191 -8.21 13.55 9.63
CA ALA A 191 -8.84 13.79 10.93
C ALA A 191 -9.36 12.49 11.55
N TYR A 192 -9.93 11.60 10.74
CA TYR A 192 -10.32 10.26 11.18
C TYR A 192 -9.11 9.49 11.72
N ASP A 193 -8.04 9.35 10.92
CA ASP A 193 -6.83 8.62 11.30
C ASP A 193 -6.19 9.21 12.57
N LEU A 194 -6.13 10.54 12.66
CA LEU A 194 -5.63 11.22 13.85
C LEU A 194 -6.48 10.91 15.10
N GLY A 195 -7.80 10.98 14.99
CA GLY A 195 -8.71 10.71 16.10
C GLY A 195 -8.66 9.25 16.55
N ASP A 196 -8.67 8.33 15.59
CA ASP A 196 -8.56 6.88 15.84
C ASP A 196 -7.22 6.54 16.49
N HIS A 197 -6.10 7.08 15.99
CA HIS A 197 -4.79 6.81 16.55
C HIS A 197 -4.60 7.39 17.96
N LEU A 198 -4.97 8.65 18.17
CA LEU A 198 -4.76 9.33 19.46
C LEU A 198 -5.56 8.69 20.58
N ILE A 199 -6.83 8.35 20.35
CA ILE A 199 -7.68 7.74 21.37
C ILE A 199 -7.49 6.23 21.41
N GLY A 200 -7.38 5.57 20.25
CA GLY A 200 -7.26 4.12 20.15
C GLY A 200 -5.98 3.56 20.78
N SER A 201 -4.89 4.33 20.81
CA SER A 201 -3.63 3.89 21.44
C SER A 201 -3.70 3.69 22.96
N GLY A 202 -4.66 4.34 23.64
CA GLY A 202 -4.89 4.23 25.08
C GLY A 202 -6.26 3.67 25.46
N ALA A 203 -7.04 3.22 24.47
CA ALA A 203 -8.42 2.81 24.65
C ALA A 203 -8.57 1.51 25.44
N GLY A 204 -9.63 1.42 26.25
CA GLY A 204 -10.01 0.20 26.96
C GLY A 204 -10.81 -0.79 26.09
N SER A 205 -11.29 -0.32 24.94
CA SER A 205 -12.10 -1.11 24.02
C SER A 205 -11.75 -0.83 22.55
N TRP A 206 -12.03 -1.81 21.70
CA TRP A 206 -11.65 -1.77 20.28
C TRP A 206 -12.43 -0.74 19.43
N TRP A 207 -13.53 -0.17 19.96
CA TRP A 207 -14.40 0.76 19.23
C TRP A 207 -14.16 2.24 19.59
N GLU A 208 -13.49 2.52 20.71
CA GLU A 208 -13.24 3.88 21.19
C GLU A 208 -12.41 4.70 20.19
N GLY A 209 -11.37 4.10 19.61
CA GLY A 209 -10.58 4.70 18.54
C GLY A 209 -11.45 5.07 17.32
N PRO A 210 -12.10 4.08 16.66
CA PRO A 210 -12.92 4.37 15.49
C PRO A 210 -14.02 5.40 15.76
N ALA A 211 -14.66 5.37 16.92
CA ALA A 211 -15.67 6.36 17.30
C ALA A 211 -15.07 7.78 17.44
N ALA A 212 -13.88 7.90 18.04
CA ALA A 212 -13.17 9.18 18.12
C ALA A 212 -12.75 9.69 16.73
N GLY A 213 -12.29 8.80 15.84
CA GLY A 213 -12.02 9.11 14.45
C GLY A 213 -13.25 9.65 13.72
N VAL A 214 -14.41 8.98 13.85
CA VAL A 214 -15.69 9.46 13.28
C VAL A 214 -16.05 10.85 13.81
N ALA A 215 -15.91 11.08 15.12
CA ALA A 215 -16.20 12.37 15.71
C ALA A 215 -15.27 13.47 15.16
N ALA A 216 -13.96 13.20 15.05
CA ALA A 216 -12.98 14.13 14.49
C ALA A 216 -13.26 14.45 13.02
N ALA A 217 -13.57 13.43 12.19
CA ALA A 217 -13.99 13.59 10.81
C ALA A 217 -15.27 14.44 10.70
N GLY A 218 -16.23 14.25 11.61
CA GLY A 218 -17.46 15.05 11.69
C GLY A 218 -17.20 16.52 12.01
N VAL A 219 -16.29 16.81 12.96
CA VAL A 219 -15.91 18.19 13.30
C VAL A 219 -15.23 18.89 12.12
N ILE A 220 -14.27 18.23 11.47
CA ILE A 220 -13.57 18.79 10.30
C ILE A 220 -14.52 18.94 9.12
N GLY A 221 -15.41 17.97 8.90
CA GLY A 221 -16.46 18.06 7.89
C GLY A 221 -17.42 19.22 8.15
N PHE A 222 -17.87 19.42 9.38
CA PHE A 222 -18.70 20.57 9.74
C PHE A 222 -17.97 21.90 9.51
N ALA A 223 -16.69 21.99 9.92
CA ALA A 223 -15.87 23.17 9.65
C ALA A 223 -15.74 23.44 8.14
N ALA A 224 -15.48 22.41 7.34
CA ALA A 224 -15.42 22.52 5.89
C ALA A 224 -16.78 22.96 5.29
N TRP A 225 -17.90 22.44 5.80
CA TRP A 225 -19.22 22.86 5.38
C TRP A 225 -19.47 24.35 5.66
N VAL A 226 -19.03 24.86 6.82
CA VAL A 226 -19.18 26.29 7.15
C VAL A 226 -18.25 27.17 6.30
N VAL A 227 -16.99 26.77 6.11
CA VAL A 227 -15.97 27.62 5.46
C VAL A 227 -16.05 27.57 3.94
N VAL A 228 -16.24 26.37 3.36
CA VAL A 228 -16.21 26.13 1.90
C VAL A 228 -17.49 25.49 1.37
N GLY A 229 -18.56 25.41 2.16
CA GLY A 229 -19.81 24.75 1.75
C GLY A 229 -20.49 25.35 0.53
N ASN A 230 -20.30 26.65 0.27
CA ASN A 230 -20.78 27.30 -0.95
C ASN A 230 -20.03 26.87 -2.21
N THR A 231 -18.78 26.39 -2.07
CA THR A 231 -17.93 25.93 -3.17
C THR A 231 -18.10 24.44 -3.41
N VAL A 232 -18.03 23.64 -2.34
CA VAL A 232 -18.07 22.17 -2.39
C VAL A 232 -19.51 21.63 -2.49
N GLY A 233 -20.48 22.42 -2.03
CA GLY A 233 -21.87 21.97 -1.85
C GLY A 233 -22.02 21.15 -0.56
N GLY A 234 -22.99 21.53 0.28
CA GLY A 234 -23.21 20.86 1.57
C GLY A 234 -23.43 19.34 1.46
N GLY A 235 -24.12 18.89 0.40
CA GLY A 235 -24.35 17.47 0.14
C GLY A 235 -23.05 16.70 -0.12
N ALA A 236 -22.08 17.28 -0.82
CA ALA A 236 -20.79 16.64 -1.07
C ALA A 236 -20.01 16.48 0.24
N VAL A 237 -19.96 17.51 1.09
CA VAL A 237 -19.28 17.42 2.40
C VAL A 237 -19.89 16.32 3.27
N ILE A 238 -21.23 16.22 3.32
CA ILE A 238 -21.92 15.15 4.04
C ILE A 238 -21.55 13.78 3.47
N ALA A 239 -21.49 13.63 2.14
CA ALA A 239 -21.08 12.39 1.49
C ALA A 239 -19.63 12.01 1.82
N LEU A 240 -18.70 12.97 1.87
CA LEU A 240 -17.31 12.73 2.27
C LEU A 240 -17.23 12.22 3.73
N VAL A 241 -17.90 12.90 4.66
CA VAL A 241 -17.89 12.49 6.08
C VAL A 241 -18.54 11.13 6.26
N ALA A 242 -19.69 10.89 5.62
CA ALA A 242 -20.40 9.62 5.72
C ALA A 242 -19.59 8.45 5.15
N SER A 243 -18.91 8.66 4.02
CA SER A 243 -18.05 7.62 3.42
C SER A 243 -16.85 7.31 4.32
N VAL A 244 -16.19 8.31 4.92
CA VAL A 244 -15.13 8.08 5.90
C VAL A 244 -15.66 7.36 7.14
N ALA A 245 -16.78 7.80 7.71
CA ALA A 245 -17.32 7.23 8.93
C ALA A 245 -17.74 5.76 8.79
N LEU A 246 -18.33 5.40 7.64
CA LEU A 246 -18.83 4.05 7.38
C LEU A 246 -17.77 3.09 6.86
N LEU A 247 -16.80 3.59 6.07
CA LEU A 247 -15.88 2.74 5.31
C LEU A 247 -14.48 2.66 5.90
N SER A 248 -14.09 3.55 6.81
CA SER A 248 -12.77 3.49 7.42
C SER A 248 -12.60 2.27 8.35
N PRO A 249 -13.55 1.92 9.25
CA PRO A 249 -13.42 0.72 10.07
C PRO A 249 -13.23 -0.59 9.27
N PRO A 250 -14.00 -0.88 8.21
CA PRO A 250 -13.73 -2.06 7.37
C PRO A 250 -12.46 -1.93 6.52
N GLY A 251 -11.95 -0.72 6.26
CA GLY A 251 -10.66 -0.48 5.60
C GLY A 251 -9.49 -1.11 6.37
N THR A 252 -9.47 -0.96 7.69
CA THR A 252 -8.51 -1.64 8.58
C THR A 252 -8.51 -3.15 8.36
N ALA A 253 -9.70 -3.76 8.28
CA ALA A 253 -9.84 -5.20 8.08
C ALA A 253 -9.38 -5.63 6.67
N LEU A 254 -9.62 -4.81 5.65
CA LEU A 254 -9.13 -5.07 4.30
C LEU A 254 -7.59 -5.07 4.24
N VAL A 255 -6.95 -4.11 4.89
CA VAL A 255 -5.48 -4.03 4.95
C VAL A 255 -4.90 -5.19 5.77
N ASP A 256 -5.53 -5.59 6.88
CA ASP A 256 -5.14 -6.79 7.63
C ASP A 256 -5.25 -8.07 6.76
N VAL A 257 -6.27 -8.18 5.90
CA VAL A 257 -6.38 -9.29 4.93
C VAL A 257 -5.29 -9.25 3.86
N LEU A 258 -4.91 -8.05 3.40
CA LEU A 258 -3.90 -7.86 2.35
C LEU A 258 -2.46 -8.08 2.85
N PHE A 259 -2.15 -7.75 4.10
CA PHE A 259 -0.77 -7.84 4.60
C PHE A 259 -0.55 -8.99 5.60
N GLY A 260 -1.63 -9.62 6.06
CA GLY A 260 -1.58 -10.65 7.09
C GLY A 260 -1.33 -10.05 8.47
N ASP A 261 -0.57 -10.77 9.30
CA ASP A 261 -0.44 -10.46 10.72
C ASP A 261 0.02 -9.03 11.05
N ARG A 262 -0.52 -8.53 12.16
CA ARG A 262 -0.28 -7.17 12.65
C ARG A 262 1.18 -6.89 13.00
N GLU A 263 2.00 -7.92 13.19
CA GLU A 263 3.42 -7.78 13.51
C GLU A 263 4.31 -7.49 12.30
N ARG A 264 3.82 -7.69 11.08
CA ARG A 264 4.59 -7.36 9.87
C ARG A 264 4.72 -5.84 9.73
N ARG A 265 5.92 -5.37 9.37
CA ARG A 265 6.27 -3.95 9.20
C ARG A 265 5.53 -3.33 8.00
N ALA A 266 4.25 -3.03 8.18
CA ALA A 266 3.39 -2.37 7.19
C ALA A 266 2.76 -1.08 7.75
N GLY A 267 3.49 -0.37 8.62
CA GLY A 267 2.96 0.80 9.34
C GLY A 267 2.47 1.92 8.43
N GLY A 268 3.10 2.13 7.26
CA GLY A 268 2.64 3.10 6.27
C GLY A 268 1.33 2.69 5.58
N ALA A 269 1.19 1.42 5.21
CA ALA A 269 -0.02 0.91 4.57
C ALA A 269 -1.24 0.98 5.51
N ARG A 270 -1.03 0.74 6.81
CA ARG A 270 -2.07 0.87 7.84
C ARG A 270 -2.46 2.30 8.19
N ARG A 271 -1.69 3.32 7.78
CA ARG A 271 -2.11 4.73 7.88
C ARG A 271 -2.95 5.17 6.68
N LEU A 272 -3.05 4.33 5.66
CA LEU A 272 -3.77 4.59 4.42
C LEU A 272 -5.00 3.68 4.27
N ASP A 273 -5.34 2.90 5.28
CA ASP A 273 -6.46 1.95 5.27
C ASP A 273 -7.82 2.63 5.15
N ALA A 274 -8.04 3.69 5.93
CA ALA A 274 -9.20 4.57 5.82
C ALA A 274 -9.30 5.17 4.42
N PHE A 275 -8.16 5.54 3.83
CA PHE A 275 -8.08 6.13 2.50
C PHE A 275 -8.46 5.14 1.39
N VAL A 276 -8.03 3.88 1.52
CA VAL A 276 -8.26 2.82 0.52
C VAL A 276 -9.74 2.58 0.25
N CYS A 277 -10.57 2.55 1.30
CA CYS A 277 -11.99 2.26 1.14
C CYS A 277 -12.84 3.52 0.98
N SER A 278 -12.55 4.58 1.73
CA SER A 278 -13.41 5.78 1.73
C SER A 278 -13.31 6.58 0.43
N VAL A 279 -12.11 6.76 -0.13
CA VAL A 279 -11.87 7.67 -1.26
C VAL A 279 -12.54 7.20 -2.56
N PRO A 280 -12.46 5.93 -2.97
CA PRO A 280 -13.15 5.46 -4.17
C PRO A 280 -14.67 5.63 -4.10
N ILE A 281 -15.27 5.34 -2.95
CA ILE A 281 -16.72 5.48 -2.76
C ILE A 281 -17.11 6.95 -2.66
N ALA A 282 -16.34 7.77 -1.93
CA ALA A 282 -16.55 9.21 -1.87
C ALA A 282 -16.50 9.85 -3.27
N ALA A 283 -15.55 9.45 -4.10
CA ALA A 283 -15.44 9.93 -5.48
C ALA A 283 -16.68 9.61 -6.30
N TYR A 284 -17.22 8.40 -6.17
CA TYR A 284 -18.48 8.02 -6.82
C TYR A 284 -19.66 8.86 -6.32
N LEU A 285 -19.79 9.05 -5.01
CA LEU A 285 -20.88 9.83 -4.41
C LEU A 285 -20.82 11.31 -4.81
N VAL A 286 -19.64 11.92 -4.76
CA VAL A 286 -19.43 13.31 -5.21
C VAL A 286 -19.78 13.45 -6.69
N ALA A 287 -19.33 12.52 -7.53
CA ALA A 287 -19.65 12.52 -8.96
C ALA A 287 -21.16 12.36 -9.23
N ALA A 288 -21.88 11.62 -8.38
CA ALA A 288 -23.32 11.45 -8.49
C ALA A 288 -24.09 12.70 -8.05
N LEU A 289 -23.61 13.42 -7.03
CA LEU A 289 -24.21 14.66 -6.52
C LEU A 289 -23.91 15.89 -7.38
N ALA A 290 -22.86 15.85 -8.20
CA ALA A 290 -22.51 16.93 -9.13
C ALA A 290 -23.37 16.96 -10.41
N ARG A 291 -24.33 16.04 -10.56
CA ARG A 291 -25.26 15.95 -11.70
C ARG A 291 -26.59 16.61 -11.36
#